data_AF-A0A925KJQ6-F1
#
_entry.id   AF-A0A925KJQ6-F1
#
_cell.length_a   1.000
_cell.length_b   1.000
_cell.length_c   1.000
_cell.angle_alpha   90.00
_cell.angle_beta   90.00
_cell.angle_gamma   90.00
#
_symmetry.space_group_name_H-M   'P 1'
#
loop_
_entity.id
_entity.type
_entity.pdbx_description
1 polymer ?
#
loop_
_entity_poly.entity_id
_entity_poly.type
_entity_poly.pdbx_seq_one_letter_code
_entity_poly.pdbx_strand_id
1 'polypeptide(L)'
;IVFLYGSTLLFAMHGATILSVGRYGGEREIEQITDRGTASERAGLFWRWTMGFNATMESVHRWAWWFAVLTTLTGGIGILLTGTVVDNWYLWAQDHGYAPAYPDTGLVDPATGIDPATLAAGRAQ
;
A
#
# COMPACT_ATOMS: atom_id res chain seq x y z
N ILE A 1 -2.38 1.06 3.69
CA ILE A 1 -2.44 -0.38 3.26
C ILE A 1 -1.83 -0.58 1.88
N VAL A 2 -2.33 0.09 0.83
CA VAL A 2 -1.83 -0.10 -0.55
C VAL A 2 -0.31 0.03 -0.69
N PHE A 3 0.30 1.00 0.01
CA PHE A 3 1.75 1.19 -0.03
C PHE A 3 2.54 0.10 0.69
N LEU A 4 1.97 -0.53 1.72
CA LEU A 4 2.62 -1.64 2.43
C LEU A 4 2.67 -2.88 1.52
N TYR A 5 1.52 -3.27 0.95
CA TYR A 5 1.46 -4.37 -0.01
C TYR A 5 2.29 -4.06 -1.27
N GLY A 6 2.22 -2.82 -1.77
CA GLY A 6 3.04 -2.35 -2.87
C GLY A 6 4.54 -2.41 -2.58
N SER A 7 4.97 -2.11 -1.34
CA SER A 7 6.37 -2.24 -0.93
C SER A 7 6.83 -3.70 -0.98
N THR A 8 6.03 -4.63 -0.46
CA THR A 8 6.31 -6.07 -0.55
C THR A 8 6.40 -6.52 -2.01
N LEU A 9 5.45 -6.09 -2.85
CA LEU A 9 5.42 -6.43 -4.26
C LEU A 9 6.66 -5.88 -5.00
N LEU A 10 6.96 -4.58 -4.85
CA LEU A 10 8.09 -3.94 -5.51
C LEU A 10 9.42 -4.54 -5.09
N PHE A 11 9.61 -4.83 -3.80
CA PHE A 11 10.86 -5.42 -3.32
C PHE A 11 11.03 -6.86 -3.83
N ALA A 12 9.95 -7.64 -3.88
CA ALA A 12 9.98 -8.98 -4.46
C ALA A 12 10.31 -8.93 -5.96
N MET A 13 9.65 -8.06 -6.73
CA MET A 13 9.92 -7.86 -8.15
C MET A 13 11.36 -7.44 -8.41
N HIS A 14 11.84 -6.42 -7.69
CA HIS A 14 13.18 -5.88 -7.84
C HIS A 14 14.25 -6.90 -7.44
N GLY A 15 14.15 -7.47 -6.24
CA GLY A 15 15.12 -8.46 -5.74
C GLY A 15 15.22 -9.69 -6.65
N ALA A 16 14.09 -10.22 -7.13
CA ALA A 16 14.09 -11.31 -8.10
C ALA A 16 14.74 -10.90 -9.43
N THR A 17 14.50 -9.66 -9.89
CA THR A 17 15.10 -9.14 -11.12
C THR A 17 16.62 -9.07 -10.99
N ILE A 18 17.17 -8.46 -9.93
CA ILE A 18 18.62 -8.33 -9.73
C ILE A 18 19.30 -9.71 -9.67
N LEU A 19 18.72 -10.65 -8.93
CA LEU A 19 19.24 -12.03 -8.89
C LEU A 19 19.21 -12.70 -10.28
N SER A 20 18.15 -12.47 -11.08
CA SER A 20 18.04 -13.04 -12.43
C SER A 20 19.08 -12.51 -13.42
N VAL A 21 19.54 -11.27 -13.24
CA VAL A 21 20.57 -10.64 -14.06
C VAL A 21 21.95 -10.65 -13.41
N GLY A 22 22.14 -11.37 -12.29
CA GLY A 22 23.42 -11.41 -11.55
C GLY A 22 24.59 -11.93 -12.39
N ARG A 23 24.36 -12.84 -13.35
CA ARG A 23 25.42 -13.29 -14.30
C ARG A 23 25.97 -12.18 -15.20
N TYR A 24 25.31 -11.02 -15.23
CA TYR A 24 25.70 -9.84 -15.98
C TYR A 24 26.19 -8.70 -15.06
N GLY A 25 26.39 -8.97 -13.77
CA GLY A 25 26.77 -7.96 -12.78
C GLY A 25 25.64 -7.00 -12.43
N GLY A 26 24.39 -7.48 -12.40
CA GLY A 26 23.21 -6.64 -12.13
C GLY A 26 23.18 -6.03 -10.72
N GLU A 27 23.87 -6.65 -9.76
CA GLU A 27 24.05 -6.17 -8.39
C GLU A 27 24.97 -4.94 -8.27
N ARG A 28 25.76 -4.65 -9.32
CA ARG A 28 26.60 -3.45 -9.42
C ARG A 28 25.78 -2.27 -9.91
N GLU A 29 24.76 -1.92 -9.13
CA GLU A 29 23.67 -1.04 -9.56
C GLU A 29 24.14 0.40 -9.81
N ILE A 30 25.14 0.88 -9.07
CA ILE A 30 25.70 2.22 -9.28
C ILE A 30 26.30 2.32 -10.69
N GLU A 31 27.13 1.34 -11.07
CA GLU A 31 27.73 1.30 -12.39
C GLU A 31 26.67 1.16 -13.48
N GLN A 32 25.66 0.32 -13.26
CA GLN A 32 24.52 0.16 -14.16
C GLN A 32 23.67 1.42 -14.33
N ILE A 33 23.62 2.29 -13.32
CA ILE A 33 22.95 3.60 -13.36
C ILE A 33 23.76 4.58 -14.20
N THR A 34 25.07 4.66 -13.95
CA THR A 34 25.95 5.63 -14.64
C THR A 34 26.28 5.23 -16.07
N ASP A 35 26.45 3.93 -16.32
CA ASP A 35 26.79 3.35 -17.63
C ASP A 35 25.95 2.08 -17.85
N ARG A 36 24.97 2.20 -18.74
CA ARG A 36 23.92 1.20 -18.89
C ARG A 36 24.46 -0.07 -19.54
N GLY A 37 24.54 -1.16 -18.77
CA GLY A 37 24.94 -2.47 -19.26
C GLY A 37 23.78 -3.40 -19.64
N THR A 38 24.14 -4.58 -20.18
CA THR A 38 23.16 -5.60 -20.60
C THR A 38 22.27 -6.12 -19.46
N ALA A 39 22.74 -6.05 -18.20
CA ALA A 39 21.92 -6.36 -17.03
C ALA A 39 20.69 -5.44 -16.96
N SER A 40 20.90 -4.12 -17.04
CA SER A 40 19.86 -3.09 -17.01
C SER A 40 18.94 -3.13 -18.23
N GLU A 41 19.48 -3.44 -19.41
CA GLU A 41 18.67 -3.58 -20.63
C GLU A 41 17.72 -4.77 -20.53
N ARG A 42 18.22 -5.95 -20.12
CA ARG A 42 17.42 -7.17 -19.99
C ARG A 42 16.39 -7.04 -18.88
N ALA A 43 16.76 -6.49 -17.73
CA ALA A 43 15.84 -6.18 -16.65
C ALA A 43 14.71 -5.26 -17.11
N GLY A 44 15.04 -4.17 -17.81
CA GLY A 44 14.04 -3.24 -18.36
C GLY A 44 13.13 -3.89 -19.40
N LEU A 45 13.70 -4.66 -20.34
CA LEU A 45 12.92 -5.34 -21.39
C LEU A 45 11.98 -6.40 -20.82
N PHE A 46 12.40 -7.18 -19.82
CA PHE A 46 11.56 -8.16 -19.15
C PHE A 46 10.26 -7.51 -18.65
N TRP A 47 10.36 -6.41 -17.91
CA TRP A 47 9.18 -5.70 -17.40
C TRP A 47 8.38 -5.02 -18.50
N ARG A 48 9.03 -4.42 -19.49
CA ARG A 48 8.34 -3.81 -20.64
C ARG A 48 7.48 -4.82 -21.39
N TRP A 49 7.97 -6.04 -21.59
CA TRP A 49 7.21 -7.10 -22.25
C TRP A 49 6.16 -7.74 -21.35
N THR A 50 6.34 -7.72 -20.03
CA THR A 50 5.39 -8.31 -19.06
C THR A 50 4.19 -7.40 -18.79
N MET A 51 4.41 -6.08 -18.64
CA MET A 51 3.39 -5.13 -18.17
C MET A 51 3.28 -3.85 -19.01
N GLY A 52 3.93 -3.80 -20.17
CA GLY A 52 3.80 -2.70 -21.16
C GLY A 52 4.66 -1.46 -20.86
N PHE A 53 5.27 -1.36 -19.68
CA PHE A 53 6.21 -0.30 -19.31
C PHE A 53 7.35 -0.84 -18.43
N ASN A 54 8.40 -0.06 -18.25
CA ASN A 54 9.52 -0.42 -17.38
C ASN A 54 10.15 0.79 -16.70
N ALA A 55 10.85 0.54 -15.60
CA ALA A 55 11.72 1.49 -14.93
C ALA A 55 13.19 1.35 -15.41
N THR A 56 14.02 2.32 -15.02
CA THR A 56 15.49 2.24 -15.07
C THR A 56 16.05 1.70 -13.74
N MET A 57 17.33 1.32 -13.73
CA MET A 57 18.02 0.86 -12.51
C MET A 57 18.02 1.93 -11.41
N GLU A 58 18.04 3.22 -11.76
CA GLU A 58 17.92 4.31 -10.78
C GLU A 58 16.48 4.50 -10.32
N SER A 59 15.54 4.60 -11.27
CA SER A 59 14.17 4.98 -10.96
C SER A 59 13.42 3.93 -10.15
N VAL A 60 13.71 2.63 -10.33
CA VAL A 60 13.07 1.57 -9.50
C VAL A 60 13.36 1.74 -8.01
N HIS A 61 14.54 2.24 -7.65
CA HIS A 61 14.87 2.59 -6.26
C HIS A 61 14.05 3.77 -5.76
N ARG A 62 13.79 4.76 -6.62
CA ARG A 62 12.90 5.89 -6.29
C ARG A 62 11.46 5.41 -6.07
N TRP A 63 10.96 4.49 -6.89
CA TRP A 63 9.65 3.85 -6.69
C TRP A 63 9.59 3.13 -5.35
N ALA A 64 10.56 2.28 -5.05
CA ALA A 64 10.63 1.55 -3.78
C ALA A 64 10.71 2.50 -2.57
N TRP A 65 11.56 3.53 -2.65
CA TRP A 65 11.69 4.54 -1.59
C TRP A 65 10.38 5.27 -1.33
N TRP A 66 9.69 5.74 -2.39
CA TRP A 66 8.40 6.43 -2.22
C TRP A 66 7.32 5.53 -1.65
N PHE A 67 7.24 4.27 -2.06
CA PHE A 67 6.27 3.31 -1.48
C PHE A 67 6.54 3.06 0.01
N ALA A 68 7.81 2.94 0.41
CA ALA A 68 8.18 2.79 1.81
C ALA A 68 7.80 4.03 2.63
N VAL A 69 8.15 5.24 2.15
CA VAL A 69 7.83 6.50 2.83
C VAL A 69 6.33 6.73 2.94
N LEU A 70 5.57 6.50 1.86
CA LEU A 70 4.13 6.71 1.84
C LEU A 70 3.37 5.73 2.75
N THR A 71 3.95 4.57 3.06
CA THR A 71 3.36 3.62 4.02
C THR A 71 3.20 4.24 5.39
N THR A 72 4.26 4.83 5.95
CA THR A 72 4.21 5.43 7.29
C THR A 72 3.57 6.82 7.26
N LEU A 73 3.76 7.59 6.19
CA LEU A 73 3.15 8.92 6.07
C LEU A 73 1.62 8.84 6.05
N THR A 74 1.05 7.98 5.20
CA THR A 74 -0.42 7.82 5.14
C THR A 74 -0.99 7.16 6.39
N GLY A 75 -0.26 6.23 7.01
CA GLY A 75 -0.63 5.66 8.30
C GLY A 75 -0.66 6.72 9.42
N GLY A 76 0.35 7.58 9.47
CA GLY A 76 0.43 8.67 10.44
C GLY A 76 -0.69 9.70 10.27
N ILE A 77 -0.97 10.11 9.03
CA ILE A 77 -2.10 11.01 8.74
C ILE A 77 -3.43 10.39 9.19
N GLY A 78 -3.66 9.10 8.90
CA GLY A 78 -4.87 8.40 9.34
C GLY A 78 -5.06 8.41 10.86
N ILE A 79 -3.99 8.16 11.62
CA ILE A 79 -4.02 8.24 13.09
C ILE A 79 -4.28 9.66 13.57
N LEU A 80 -3.58 10.65 13.00
CA LEU A 80 -3.76 12.05 13.41
C LEU A 80 -5.18 12.54 13.24
N LEU A 81 -5.88 12.11 12.18
CA LEU A 81 -7.28 12.49 11.91
C LEU A 81 -8.29 11.73 12.78
N THR A 82 -7.94 10.54 13.26
CA THR A 82 -8.85 9.70 14.05
C THR A 82 -9.03 10.31 15.45
N GLY A 83 -10.27 10.63 15.82
CA GLY A 83 -10.64 11.25 17.09
C GLY A 83 -10.33 12.75 17.21
N THR A 84 -9.66 13.36 16.23
CA THR A 84 -9.46 14.82 16.17
C THR A 84 -10.34 15.47 15.10
N VAL A 85 -10.54 14.78 13.98
CA VAL A 85 -11.35 15.24 12.84
C VAL A 85 -12.49 14.26 12.54
N VAL A 86 -12.25 12.95 12.69
CA VAL A 86 -13.23 11.90 12.41
C VAL A 86 -13.33 10.95 13.59
N ASP A 87 -14.51 10.87 14.21
CA ASP A 87 -14.78 9.98 15.34
C ASP A 87 -15.22 8.58 14.89
N ASN A 88 -15.95 8.48 13.78
CA ASN A 88 -16.40 7.21 13.21
C ASN A 88 -16.21 7.20 11.69
N TRP A 89 -15.20 6.46 11.23
CA TRP A 89 -14.86 6.35 9.81
C TRP A 89 -15.93 5.65 8.96
N TYR A 90 -16.75 4.76 9.56
CA TYR A 90 -17.84 4.11 8.83
C TYR A 90 -18.96 5.09 8.50
N LEU A 91 -19.40 5.88 9.48
CA LEU A 91 -20.42 6.92 9.27
C LEU A 91 -19.90 8.00 8.31
N TRP A 92 -18.65 8.44 8.48
CA TRP A 92 -18.01 9.36 7.54
C TRP A 92 -18.03 8.80 6.10
N ALA A 93 -17.76 7.51 5.91
CA ALA A 93 -17.79 6.87 4.60
C ALA A 93 -19.22 6.73 4.04
N GLN A 94 -20.25 6.57 4.88
CA GLN A 94 -21.66 6.63 4.45
C GLN A 94 -22.04 8.04 3.99
N ASP A 95 -21.70 9.06 4.77
CA ASP A 95 -22.02 10.46 4.46
C ASP A 95 -21.40 10.93 3.14
N HIS A 96 -20.23 10.38 2.77
CA HIS A 96 -19.54 10.68 1.53
C HIS A 96 -19.81 9.66 0.40
N GLY A 97 -20.69 8.68 0.61
CA GLY A 97 -21.10 7.72 -0.41
C GLY A 97 -20.03 6.68 -0.80
N TYR A 98 -19.03 6.43 0.05
CA TYR A 98 -18.04 5.36 -0.14
C TYR A 98 -18.50 4.01 0.42
N ALA A 99 -19.35 4.02 1.44
CA ALA A 99 -19.84 2.80 2.05
C ALA A 99 -20.84 2.08 1.11
N PRO A 100 -20.61 0.79 0.78
CA PRO A 100 -21.56 0.03 -0.02
C PRO A 100 -22.86 -0.25 0.76
N ALA A 101 -24.00 -0.18 0.06
CA ALA A 101 -25.28 -0.62 0.59
C ALA A 101 -25.51 -2.08 0.23
N TYR A 102 -25.86 -2.89 1.21
CA TYR A 102 -26.24 -4.29 1.02
C TYR A 102 -27.73 -4.46 1.36
N PRO A 103 -28.45 -5.40 0.72
CA PRO A 103 -29.82 -5.72 1.10
C PRO A 103 -29.90 -6.12 2.57
N ASP A 104 -30.98 -5.74 3.24
CA ASP A 104 -31.22 -6.15 4.62
C ASP A 104 -31.38 -7.68 4.67
N THR A 105 -30.65 -8.30 5.60
CA THR A 105 -30.67 -9.76 5.83
C THR A 105 -31.58 -10.13 7.00
N GLY A 106 -32.13 -9.15 7.71
CA GLY A 106 -32.91 -9.34 8.94
C GLY A 106 -32.05 -9.75 10.14
N LEU A 107 -30.73 -9.82 9.99
CA LEU A 107 -29.79 -10.04 11.08
C LEU A 107 -29.41 -8.71 11.71
N VAL A 108 -29.66 -8.56 13.00
CA VAL A 108 -29.24 -7.38 13.77
C VAL A 108 -27.71 -7.33 13.79
N ASP A 109 -27.15 -6.19 13.38
CA ASP A 109 -25.71 -5.95 13.42
C ASP A 109 -25.19 -6.06 14.86
N PRO A 110 -24.27 -6.99 15.17
CA PRO A 110 -23.70 -7.14 16.51
C PRO A 110 -23.04 -5.88 17.05
N ALA A 111 -22.56 -4.97 16.18
CA ALA A 111 -21.94 -3.71 16.58
C ALA A 111 -22.96 -2.67 17.08
N THR A 112 -24.25 -2.82 16.76
CA THR A 112 -25.31 -1.95 17.31
C THR A 112 -25.55 -2.15 18.81
N GLY A 113 -25.05 -3.25 19.39
CA GLY A 113 -25.12 -3.53 20.83
C GLY A 113 -24.09 -2.78 21.68
N ILE A 114 -23.15 -2.04 21.09
CA ILE A 114 -22.11 -1.27 21.79
C ILE A 114 -22.35 0.23 21.54
N ASP A 115 -23.55 0.71 21.81
CA ASP A 115 -23.75 2.13 22.03
C ASP A 115 -23.27 2.46 23.46
N PRO A 116 -22.28 3.35 23.68
CA PRO A 116 -21.91 3.78 25.02
C PRO A 116 -23.08 4.34 25.84
N ALA A 117 -24.15 4.81 25.19
CA ALA A 117 -25.38 5.22 25.87
C ALA A 117 -26.14 4.03 26.51
N THR A 118 -26.10 2.83 25.92
CA THR A 118 -26.74 1.63 26.49
C THR A 118 -25.88 1.00 27.60
N LEU A 119 -24.55 1.10 27.52
CA LEU A 119 -23.63 0.68 28.60
C LEU A 119 -23.72 1.56 29.85
N ALA A 120 -24.01 2.86 29.70
CA ALA A 120 -24.23 3.77 30.83
C ALA A 120 -25.54 3.48 31.58
N ALA A 121 -26.60 3.09 30.86
CA ALA A 121 -27.89 2.75 31.44
C ALA A 121 -27.85 1.44 32.28
N GLY A 122 -26.95 0.50 31.94
CA GLY A 122 -26.76 -0.76 32.68
C GLY A 122 -25.94 -0.65 33.98
N ARG A 123 -25.34 0.52 34.27
CA ARG A 123 -24.60 0.76 35.54
C ARG A 123 -25.42 1.54 36.58
N ALA A 124 -26.67 1.87 36.26
CA ALA A 124 -27.60 2.58 37.14
C ALA A 124 -28.75 1.70 37.65
N GLN A 125 -28.51 0.39 37.78
CA GLN A 125 -29.36 -0.56 38.51
C GLN A 125 -28.54 -1.33 39.55
#